data_AF-A0A9D4H568-F1
#
_entry.id   AF-A0A9D4H568-F1
#
_cell.length_a   1.000
_cell.length_b   1.000
_cell.length_c   1.000
_cell.angle_alpha   90.00
_cell.angle_beta   90.00
_cell.angle_gamma   90.00
#
_symmetry.space_group_name_H-M   'P 1'
#
loop_
_entity.id
_entity.type
_entity.pdbx_description
1 polymer ?
#
loop_
_entity_poly.entity_id
_entity_poly.type
_entity_poly.pdbx_seq_one_letter_code
_entity_poly.pdbx_strand_id
1 'polypeptide(L)'
;MDYSSGVWGYKTYSKCDTIQHRAIRAFLGVHKHASNIVINGDVGWQTITARHHIGMLRLWDRLVKMPGDRLTKRIFNWDFSQNWGWNSEIKHIFELLNLQHLFASRSMGNISLDSLLSRATDHYKKNDINKWTQGLETQPKLRTYRQIKHLYECENYVSMCLPKHLRSFNCTDQNWNLATTH
;
A
#
# COMPACT_ATOMS: atom_id res chain seq x y z
N MET A 1 -1.45 -3.23 9.92
CA MET A 1 -2.92 -3.24 10.13
C MET A 1 -3.52 -4.29 9.21
N ASP A 2 -3.10 -5.55 9.38
CA ASP A 2 -3.39 -6.61 8.39
C ASP A 2 -4.31 -7.70 8.95
N TYR A 3 -4.64 -7.63 10.23
CA TYR A 3 -5.55 -8.58 10.86
C TYR A 3 -6.94 -8.48 10.22
N SER A 4 -7.45 -9.62 9.72
CA SER A 4 -8.73 -9.73 9.02
C SER A 4 -8.90 -8.86 7.76
N SER A 5 -7.82 -8.27 7.23
CA SER A 5 -7.88 -7.45 6.01
C SER A 5 -8.34 -8.25 4.79
N GLY A 6 -8.10 -9.57 4.77
CA GLY A 6 -8.59 -10.42 3.69
C GLY A 6 -10.12 -10.51 3.60
N VAL A 7 -10.84 -10.26 4.70
CA VAL A 7 -12.32 -10.39 4.74
C VAL A 7 -13.00 -9.04 4.56
N TRP A 8 -12.48 -7.99 5.19
CA TRP A 8 -13.15 -6.67 5.24
C TRP A 8 -12.34 -5.53 4.59
N GLY A 9 -11.25 -5.86 3.90
CA GLY A 9 -10.26 -4.90 3.45
C GLY A 9 -10.56 -4.18 2.13
N TYR A 10 -11.72 -4.40 1.51
CA TYR A 10 -12.05 -3.74 0.25
C TYR A 10 -12.35 -2.25 0.44
N LYS A 11 -13.08 -1.92 1.51
CA LYS A 11 -13.47 -0.52 1.77
C LYS A 11 -12.29 0.27 2.29
N THR A 12 -12.12 1.46 1.75
CA THR A 12 -11.10 2.41 2.23
C THR A 12 -11.64 3.18 3.43
N TYR A 13 -10.85 3.24 4.49
CA TYR A 13 -11.19 3.96 5.71
C TYR A 13 -10.14 5.04 5.98
N SER A 14 -10.50 6.31 5.74
CA SER A 14 -9.62 7.47 5.92
C SER A 14 -9.05 7.60 7.34
N LYS A 15 -9.74 7.05 8.35
CA LYS A 15 -9.26 6.97 9.74
C LYS A 15 -7.97 6.14 9.86
N CYS A 16 -7.84 5.06 9.10
CA CYS A 16 -6.65 4.22 9.13
C CYS A 16 -5.43 4.96 8.57
N ASP A 17 -5.62 5.71 7.47
CA ASP A 17 -4.58 6.58 6.91
C ASP A 17 -4.17 7.67 7.90
N THR A 18 -5.13 8.24 8.63
CA THR A 18 -4.86 9.25 9.67
C THR A 18 -3.97 8.69 10.78
N ILE A 19 -4.24 7.46 11.23
CA ILE A 19 -3.42 6.77 12.23
C ILE A 19 -2.01 6.52 11.68
N GLN A 20 -1.89 6.04 10.43
CA GLN A 20 -0.59 5.83 9.79
C GLN A 20 0.20 7.13 9.68
N HIS A 21 -0.40 8.21 9.18
CA HIS A 21 0.27 9.51 9.10
C HIS A 21 0.71 10.02 10.48
N ARG A 22 -0.10 9.81 11.52
CA ARG A 22 0.28 10.16 12.90
C ARG A 22 1.49 9.36 13.38
N ALA A 23 1.51 8.05 13.11
CA ALA A 23 2.62 7.18 13.47
C ALA A 23 3.92 7.58 12.75
N ILE A 24 3.84 7.85 11.44
CA ILE A 24 4.96 8.32 10.62
C ILE A 24 5.53 9.63 11.20
N ARG A 25 4.68 10.61 11.51
CA ARG A 25 5.13 11.89 12.08
C ARG A 25 5.83 11.72 13.41
N ALA A 26 5.27 10.89 14.28
CA ALA A 26 5.86 10.60 15.58
C ALA A 26 7.24 9.94 15.43
N PHE A 27 7.38 9.03 14.46
CA PHE A 27 8.63 8.36 14.13
C PHE A 27 9.68 9.31 13.55
N LEU A 28 9.33 10.10 12.54
CA LEU A 28 10.24 11.07 11.90
C LEU A 28 10.57 12.26 12.82
N GLY A 29 9.73 12.53 13.82
CA GLY A 29 9.89 13.67 14.71
C GLY A 29 9.42 15.00 14.14
N VAL A 30 8.74 15.00 13.01
CA VAL A 30 8.22 16.20 12.34
C VAL A 30 6.98 16.77 13.01
N HIS A 31 6.70 18.05 12.73
CA HIS A 31 5.52 18.73 13.24
C HIS A 31 4.19 18.12 12.74
N LYS A 32 3.11 18.30 13.52
CA LYS A 32 1.75 17.82 13.19
C LYS A 32 1.21 18.35 11.85
N HIS A 33 1.74 19.47 11.36
CA HIS A 33 1.32 20.12 10.11
C HIS A 33 2.24 19.90 8.91
N ALA A 34 3.29 19.08 9.01
CA ALA A 34 4.10 18.71 7.84
C ALA A 34 3.20 18.10 6.74
N SER A 35 3.54 18.19 5.46
CA SER A 35 2.66 17.67 4.41
C SER A 35 2.59 16.13 4.45
N ASN A 36 1.40 15.55 4.27
CA ASN A 36 1.25 14.08 4.14
C ASN A 36 2.05 13.55 2.93
N ILE A 37 2.16 14.35 1.86
CA ILE A 37 2.87 13.97 0.63
C ILE A 37 4.38 13.83 0.90
N VAL A 38 4.96 14.73 1.69
CA VAL A 38 6.39 14.70 2.05
C VAL A 38 6.68 13.47 2.91
N ILE A 39 5.93 13.30 4.01
CA ILE A 39 6.19 12.18 4.92
C ILE A 39 5.97 10.82 4.27
N ASN A 40 4.98 10.70 3.36
CA ASN A 40 4.75 9.45 2.63
C ASN A 40 5.84 9.21 1.58
N GLY A 41 6.32 10.26 0.92
CA GLY A 41 7.45 10.18 0.01
C GLY A 41 8.72 9.72 0.71
N ASP A 42 9.04 10.30 1.88
CA ASP A 42 10.24 9.98 2.65
C ASP A 42 10.25 8.57 3.21
N VAL A 43 9.09 8.06 3.59
CA VAL A 43 8.97 6.74 4.18
C VAL A 43 8.74 5.65 3.12
N GLY A 44 8.21 6.02 1.94
CA GLY A 44 7.98 5.11 0.82
C GLY A 44 7.03 3.95 1.15
N TRP A 45 6.18 4.08 2.18
CA TRP A 45 5.27 3.01 2.57
C TRP A 45 4.17 2.82 1.54
N GLN A 46 3.79 1.56 1.34
CA GLN A 46 2.59 1.20 0.61
C GLN A 46 1.34 1.70 1.35
N THR A 47 0.34 2.11 0.58
CA THR A 47 -0.97 2.44 1.12
C THR A 47 -1.63 1.25 1.83
N ILE A 48 -2.46 1.53 2.83
CA ILE A 48 -3.19 0.50 3.59
C ILE A 48 -4.09 -0.31 2.66
N THR A 49 -4.77 0.36 1.74
CA THR A 49 -5.60 -0.27 0.71
C THR A 49 -4.83 -1.32 -0.10
N ALA A 50 -3.59 -1.01 -0.50
CA ALA A 50 -2.77 -1.97 -1.24
C ALA A 50 -2.51 -3.24 -0.41
N ARG A 51 -2.12 -3.07 0.86
CA ARG A 51 -1.89 -4.19 1.78
C ARG A 51 -3.15 -5.03 2.01
N HIS A 52 -4.30 -4.37 2.12
CA HIS A 52 -5.59 -5.02 2.31
C HIS A 52 -5.99 -5.84 1.10
N HIS A 53 -5.90 -5.27 -0.10
CA HIS A 53 -6.22 -5.98 -1.34
C HIS A 53 -5.26 -7.16 -1.58
N ILE A 54 -3.97 -7.02 -1.26
CA ILE A 54 -3.02 -8.14 -1.26
C ILE A 54 -3.46 -9.24 -0.29
N GLY A 55 -3.91 -8.87 0.92
CA GLY A 55 -4.48 -9.82 1.88
C GLY A 55 -5.75 -10.53 1.39
N MET A 56 -6.62 -9.80 0.68
CA MET A 56 -7.83 -10.34 0.05
C MET A 56 -7.49 -11.34 -1.06
N LEU A 57 -6.52 -11.03 -1.93
CA LEU A 57 -6.05 -11.95 -2.98
C LEU A 57 -5.45 -13.24 -2.40
N ARG A 58 -4.68 -13.14 -1.31
CA ARG A 58 -4.17 -14.32 -0.58
C ARG A 58 -5.31 -15.18 -0.02
N LEU A 59 -6.34 -14.55 0.55
CA LEU A 59 -7.50 -15.27 1.06
C LEU A 59 -8.27 -15.97 -0.06
N TRP A 60 -8.44 -15.29 -1.19
CA TRP A 60 -9.10 -15.86 -2.36
C TRP A 60 -8.37 -17.09 -2.89
N ASP A 61 -7.05 -17.02 -3.09
CA ASP A 61 -6.25 -18.18 -3.54
C ASP A 61 -6.40 -19.38 -2.57
N ARG A 62 -6.36 -19.11 -1.27
CA ARG A 62 -6.58 -20.12 -0.23
C ARG A 62 -7.97 -20.75 -0.32
N LEU A 63 -9.02 -19.96 -0.53
CA LEU A 63 -10.40 -20.45 -0.65
C LEU A 63 -10.61 -21.22 -1.96
N VAL A 64 -9.97 -20.81 -3.05
CA VAL A 64 -10.00 -21.53 -4.32
C VAL A 64 -9.41 -22.93 -4.17
N LYS A 65 -8.25 -23.05 -3.52
CA LYS A 65 -7.55 -24.32 -3.29
C LYS A 65 -8.13 -25.19 -2.16
N MET A 66 -9.07 -24.66 -1.39
CA MET A 66 -9.65 -25.37 -0.24
C MET A 66 -10.54 -26.54 -0.69
N PRO A 67 -10.49 -27.69 0.00
CA PRO A 67 -11.34 -28.83 -0.32
C PRO A 67 -12.82 -28.53 -0.08
N GLY A 68 -13.69 -29.18 -0.86
CA GLY A 68 -15.13 -28.91 -0.95
C GLY A 68 -15.96 -29.37 0.24
N ASP A 69 -15.39 -30.23 1.10
CA ASP A 69 -16.00 -30.75 2.32
C ASP A 69 -16.16 -29.66 3.40
N ARG A 70 -15.27 -28.67 3.41
CA ARG A 70 -15.28 -27.59 4.40
C ARG A 70 -16.44 -26.62 4.17
N LEU A 71 -17.13 -26.27 5.26
CA LEU A 71 -18.21 -25.27 5.26
C LEU A 71 -17.77 -23.95 4.62
N THR A 72 -16.56 -23.49 4.90
CA THR A 72 -15.98 -22.26 4.33
C THR A 72 -15.90 -22.30 2.81
N LYS A 73 -15.56 -23.45 2.20
CA LYS A 73 -15.54 -23.62 0.74
C LYS A 73 -16.95 -23.60 0.16
N ARG A 74 -17.91 -24.23 0.85
CA ARG A 74 -19.32 -24.24 0.45
C ARG A 74 -19.91 -22.83 0.47
N ILE A 75 -19.65 -22.05 1.53
CA ILE A 75 -20.06 -20.64 1.63
C ILE A 75 -19.40 -19.81 0.52
N PHE A 76 -18.10 -20.00 0.28
CA PHE A 76 -17.39 -19.32 -0.81
C PHE A 76 -18.02 -19.61 -2.18
N ASN A 77 -18.32 -20.88 -2.49
CA ASN A 77 -18.95 -21.27 -3.75
C ASN A 77 -20.38 -20.71 -3.86
N TRP A 78 -21.13 -20.68 -2.75
CA TRP A 78 -22.44 -20.06 -2.69
C TRP A 78 -22.34 -18.56 -2.97
N ASP A 79 -21.51 -17.81 -2.25
CA ASP A 79 -21.30 -16.36 -2.46
C ASP A 79 -20.87 -16.06 -3.90
N PHE A 80 -19.98 -16.88 -4.46
CA PHE A 80 -19.54 -16.75 -5.85
C PHE A 80 -20.70 -16.88 -6.85
N SER A 81 -21.66 -17.78 -6.59
CA SER A 81 -22.84 -17.96 -7.45
C SER A 81 -23.78 -16.75 -7.43
N GLN A 82 -23.73 -15.95 -6.36
CA GLN A 82 -24.63 -14.84 -6.19
C GLN A 82 -24.16 -13.58 -6.93
N ASN A 83 -22.86 -13.42 -7.20
CA ASN A 83 -22.28 -12.26 -7.90
C ASN A 83 -22.51 -10.91 -7.18
N TRP A 84 -22.70 -10.93 -5.86
CA TRP A 84 -22.64 -9.76 -4.96
C TRP A 84 -21.78 -10.11 -3.73
N GLY A 85 -21.55 -9.16 -2.84
CA GLY A 85 -20.78 -9.40 -1.61
C GLY A 85 -19.27 -9.49 -1.83
N TRP A 86 -18.59 -10.31 -1.04
CA TRP A 86 -17.12 -10.35 -1.00
C TRP A 86 -16.50 -10.80 -2.33
N ASN A 87 -17.10 -11.78 -3.02
CA ASN A 87 -16.61 -12.18 -4.35
C ASN A 87 -16.72 -11.06 -5.40
N SER A 88 -17.73 -10.18 -5.31
CA SER A 88 -17.84 -9.03 -6.21
C SER A 88 -16.71 -8.00 -5.97
N GLU A 89 -16.33 -7.81 -4.71
CA GLU A 89 -15.19 -6.96 -4.33
C GLU A 89 -13.86 -7.53 -4.85
N ILE A 90 -13.66 -8.85 -4.73
CA ILE A 90 -12.50 -9.54 -5.30
C ILE A 90 -12.48 -9.42 -6.82
N LYS A 91 -13.62 -9.60 -7.49
CA LYS A 91 -13.75 -9.45 -8.94
C LYS A 91 -13.27 -8.07 -9.39
N HIS A 92 -13.70 -7.01 -8.69
CA HIS A 92 -13.23 -5.65 -8.98
C HIS A 92 -11.72 -5.50 -8.80
N ILE A 93 -11.11 -6.15 -7.79
CA ILE A 93 -9.64 -6.15 -7.63
C ILE A 93 -8.97 -6.83 -8.83
N PHE A 94 -9.49 -7.97 -9.29
CA PHE A 94 -8.96 -8.64 -10.49
C PHE A 94 -9.14 -7.80 -11.76
N GLU A 95 -10.26 -7.09 -11.92
CA GLU A 95 -10.50 -6.17 -13.03
C GLU A 95 -9.52 -5.00 -13.00
N LEU A 96 -9.27 -4.39 -11.84
CA LEU A 96 -8.26 -3.34 -11.66
C LEU A 96 -6.85 -3.80 -12.08
N LEU A 97 -6.55 -5.08 -11.89
CA LEU A 97 -5.26 -5.68 -12.26
C LEU A 97 -5.23 -6.23 -13.70
N ASN A 98 -6.32 -6.09 -14.47
CA ASN A 98 -6.51 -6.68 -15.80
C ASN A 98 -6.35 -8.22 -15.80
N LEU A 99 -6.86 -8.87 -14.76
CA LEU A 99 -6.75 -10.31 -14.49
C LEU A 99 -8.12 -10.98 -14.28
N GLN A 100 -9.22 -10.40 -14.80
CA GLN A 100 -10.56 -10.97 -14.60
C GLN A 100 -10.73 -12.43 -15.06
N HIS A 101 -9.89 -12.88 -16.01
CA HIS A 101 -9.91 -14.26 -16.49
C HIS A 101 -9.56 -15.29 -15.40
N LEU A 102 -8.66 -14.95 -14.46
CA LEU A 102 -8.31 -15.82 -13.34
C LEU A 102 -9.46 -15.95 -12.33
N PHE A 103 -10.18 -14.86 -12.12
CA PHE A 103 -11.37 -14.88 -11.29
C PHE A 103 -12.47 -15.75 -11.90
N ALA A 104 -12.73 -15.58 -13.20
CA ALA A 104 -13.76 -16.33 -13.93
C ALA A 104 -13.46 -17.84 -13.98
N SER A 105 -12.20 -18.22 -14.19
CA SER A 105 -11.78 -19.63 -14.22
C SER A 105 -11.77 -20.30 -12.84
N ARG A 106 -11.92 -19.53 -11.76
CA ARG A 106 -11.77 -19.98 -10.36
C ARG A 106 -10.46 -20.74 -10.15
N SER A 107 -9.41 -20.34 -10.85
CA SER A 107 -8.12 -21.00 -10.81
C SER A 107 -7.03 -19.98 -11.10
N MET A 108 -5.89 -20.14 -10.42
CA MET A 108 -4.67 -19.40 -10.74
C MET A 108 -4.09 -19.77 -12.11
N GLY A 109 -4.57 -20.85 -12.74
CA GLY A 109 -4.06 -21.34 -14.02
C GLY A 109 -2.57 -21.61 -13.94
N ASN A 110 -1.80 -21.00 -14.85
CA ASN A 110 -0.34 -21.10 -14.91
C ASN A 110 0.39 -20.04 -14.06
N ILE A 111 -0.33 -19.11 -13.42
CA ILE A 111 0.27 -18.00 -12.68
C ILE A 111 0.48 -18.43 -11.22
N SER A 112 1.69 -18.22 -10.70
CA SER A 112 1.95 -18.45 -9.28
C SER A 112 1.31 -17.36 -8.40
N LEU A 113 1.00 -17.69 -7.15
CA LEU A 113 0.52 -16.69 -6.18
C LEU A 113 1.51 -15.52 -6.07
N ASP A 114 2.81 -15.80 -6.03
CA ASP A 114 3.84 -14.77 -5.93
C ASP A 114 3.84 -13.82 -7.12
N SER A 115 3.62 -14.33 -8.34
CA SER A 115 3.51 -13.50 -9.54
C SER A 115 2.29 -12.58 -9.50
N LEU A 116 1.14 -13.09 -9.04
CA LEU A 116 -0.07 -12.29 -8.83
C LEU A 116 0.16 -11.19 -7.80
N LEU A 117 0.76 -11.53 -6.65
CA LEU A 117 1.01 -10.57 -5.57
C LEU A 117 2.06 -9.53 -5.98
N SER A 118 3.08 -9.91 -6.75
CA SER A 118 4.05 -8.97 -7.33
C SER A 118 3.35 -7.99 -8.25
N ARG A 119 2.53 -8.47 -9.19
CA ARG A 119 1.78 -7.60 -10.11
C ARG A 119 0.83 -6.65 -9.37
N ALA A 120 0.14 -7.13 -8.33
CA ALA A 120 -0.69 -6.29 -7.49
C ALA A 120 0.14 -5.22 -6.77
N THR A 121 1.28 -5.61 -6.20
CA THR A 121 2.23 -4.71 -5.53
C THR A 121 2.73 -3.62 -6.47
N ASP A 122 3.15 -3.98 -7.68
CA ASP A 122 3.66 -3.05 -8.69
C ASP A 122 2.58 -2.07 -9.15
N HIS A 123 1.35 -2.57 -9.36
CA HIS A 123 0.21 -1.73 -9.72
C HIS A 123 -0.07 -0.67 -8.64
N TYR A 124 -0.12 -1.07 -7.37
CA TYR A 124 -0.33 -0.13 -6.27
C TYR A 124 0.85 0.82 -6.06
N LYS A 125 2.09 0.33 -6.17
CA LYS A 125 3.30 1.18 -6.10
C LYS A 125 3.25 2.26 -7.18
N LYS A 126 2.90 1.91 -8.42
CA LYS A 126 2.74 2.87 -9.51
C LYS A 126 1.65 3.91 -9.23
N ASN A 127 0.51 3.48 -8.69
CA ASN A 127 -0.57 4.40 -8.31
C ASN A 127 -0.13 5.37 -7.20
N ASP A 128 0.60 4.87 -6.20
CA ASP A 128 1.11 5.68 -5.09
C ASP A 128 2.17 6.70 -5.58
N ILE A 129 3.06 6.29 -6.50
CA ILE A 129 4.00 7.20 -7.19
C ILE A 129 3.23 8.31 -7.93
N ASN A 130 2.22 7.96 -8.72
CA ASN A 130 1.44 8.94 -9.48
C ASN A 130 0.75 9.96 -8.57
N LYS A 131 0.12 9.49 -7.49
CA LYS A 131 -0.51 10.37 -6.49
C LYS A 131 0.50 11.28 -5.81
N TRP A 132 1.69 10.76 -5.50
CA TRP A 132 2.77 11.55 -4.91
C TRP A 132 3.25 12.64 -5.87
N THR A 133 3.57 12.30 -7.12
CA THR A 133 4.01 13.25 -8.15
C THR A 133 2.97 14.35 -8.37
N GLN A 134 1.69 13.98 -8.55
CA GLN A 134 0.60 14.94 -8.68
C GLN A 134 0.45 15.83 -7.44
N GLY A 135 0.64 15.25 -6.24
CA GLY A 135 0.65 15.98 -4.99
C GLY A 135 1.77 17.02 -4.90
N LEU A 136 2.96 16.71 -5.44
CA LEU A 136 4.08 17.64 -5.48
C LEU A 136 3.84 18.82 -6.43
N GLU A 137 3.18 18.58 -7.55
CA GLU A 137 2.86 19.63 -8.52
C GLU A 137 1.79 20.60 -8.02
N THR A 138 0.80 20.07 -7.31
CA THR A 138 -0.36 20.86 -6.82
C THR A 138 -0.04 21.72 -5.59
N GLN A 139 0.99 21.38 -4.81
CA GLN A 139 1.31 22.10 -3.58
C GLN A 139 2.51 23.04 -3.74
N PRO A 140 2.31 24.37 -3.86
CA PRO A 140 3.40 25.32 -4.12
C PRO A 140 4.46 25.36 -3.02
N LYS A 141 4.06 25.08 -1.77
CA LYS A 141 4.97 24.99 -0.61
C LYS A 141 5.99 23.85 -0.69
N LEU A 142 5.84 22.92 -1.64
CA LEU A 142 6.74 21.77 -1.81
C LEU A 142 7.79 21.99 -2.92
N ARG A 143 7.94 23.23 -3.42
CA ARG A 143 8.89 23.57 -4.48
C ARG A 143 10.32 23.08 -4.20
N THR A 144 10.83 23.31 -3.00
CA THR A 144 12.18 22.90 -2.59
C THR A 144 12.30 21.39 -2.49
N TYR A 145 11.33 20.73 -1.85
CA TYR A 145 11.31 19.28 -1.73
C TYR A 145 11.32 18.58 -3.10
N ARG A 146 10.58 19.11 -4.07
CA ARG A 146 10.56 18.61 -5.46
C ARG A 146 11.91 18.70 -6.17
N GLN A 147 12.76 19.67 -5.80
CA GLN A 147 14.09 19.82 -6.38
C GLN A 147 15.09 18.79 -5.84
N ILE A 148 14.81 18.20 -4.68
CA ILE A 148 15.76 17.37 -3.95
C ILE A 148 15.37 15.90 -4.04
N LYS A 149 14.07 15.60 -3.92
CA LYS A 149 13.55 14.25 -3.94
C LYS A 149 12.90 13.89 -5.27
N HIS A 150 13.49 12.93 -5.96
CA HIS A 150 13.04 12.47 -7.28
C HIS A 150 12.37 11.09 -7.25
N LEU A 151 12.64 10.27 -6.24
CA LEU A 151 12.16 8.90 -6.14
C LEU A 151 11.18 8.73 -4.96
N TYR A 152 10.10 7.98 -5.17
CA TYR A 152 9.16 7.60 -4.09
C TYR A 152 9.66 6.34 -3.38
N GLU A 153 10.66 6.50 -2.54
CA GLU A 153 11.29 5.38 -1.81
C GLU A 153 11.66 5.81 -0.38
N CYS A 154 11.88 4.81 0.47
CA CYS A 154 12.31 5.03 1.85
C CYS A 154 13.69 5.67 1.87
N GLU A 155 13.82 6.83 2.51
CA GLU A 155 15.10 7.51 2.64
C GLU A 155 16.05 6.79 3.59
N ASN A 156 17.36 6.90 3.33
CA ASN A 156 18.38 6.23 4.14
C ASN A 156 18.31 6.63 5.62
N TYR A 157 18.05 7.90 5.92
CA TYR A 157 17.97 8.36 7.31
C TYR A 157 16.75 7.79 8.06
N VAL A 158 15.74 7.29 7.35
CA VAL A 158 14.53 6.66 7.92
C VAL A 158 14.84 5.23 8.36
N SER A 159 15.71 4.53 7.64
CA SER A 159 16.15 3.17 7.97
C SER A 159 17.29 3.14 9.01
N MET A 160 18.02 4.23 9.17
CA MET A 160 19.06 4.37 10.19
C MET A 160 18.48 4.53 11.60
N CYS A 161 19.17 3.96 12.60
CA CYS A 161 18.81 4.08 14.02
C CYS A 161 19.23 5.45 14.60
N LEU A 162 18.68 6.53 14.06
CA LEU A 162 19.00 7.90 14.46
C LEU A 162 18.07 8.40 15.59
N PRO A 163 18.61 9.18 16.55
CA PRO A 163 17.81 9.98 17.47
C PRO A 163 16.74 10.82 16.76
N LYS A 164 15.60 11.02 17.43
CA LYS A 164 14.43 11.73 16.88
C LYS A 164 14.78 13.13 16.34
N HIS A 165 15.66 13.86 17.01
CA HIS A 165 16.05 15.21 16.60
C HIS A 165 16.81 15.22 15.27
N LEU A 166 17.69 14.23 15.03
CA LEU A 166 18.43 14.10 13.76
C LEU A 166 17.52 13.70 12.61
N ARG A 167 16.55 12.80 12.84
CA ARG A 167 15.55 12.45 11.82
C ARG A 167 14.66 13.64 11.47
N SER A 168 14.27 14.43 12.46
CA SER A 168 13.49 15.64 12.21
C SER A 168 14.28 16.63 11.37
N PHE A 169 15.55 16.90 11.73
CA PHE A 169 16.42 17.81 10.99
C PHE A 169 16.55 17.38 9.54
N ASN A 170 16.87 16.10 9.29
CA ASN A 170 17.07 15.57 7.94
C ASN A 170 15.81 15.58 7.05
N CYS A 171 14.63 15.50 7.68
CA CYS A 171 13.34 15.57 6.98
C CYS A 171 12.90 17.02 6.69
N THR A 172 13.28 17.98 7.54
CA THR A 172 12.90 19.39 7.40
C THR A 172 13.91 20.22 6.61
N ASP A 173 15.20 20.00 6.87
CA ASP A 173 16.33 20.64 6.21
C ASP A 173 16.95 19.65 5.24
N GLN A 174 16.42 19.59 4.02
CA GLN A 174 17.05 18.87 2.93
C GLN A 174 18.31 19.60 2.40
N ASN A 175 19.16 20.10 3.30
CA ASN A 175 20.51 20.60 2.98
C ASN A 175 21.52 19.51 3.34
N TRP A 176 21.83 18.64 2.39
CA TRP A 176 22.83 17.58 2.56
C TRP A 176 24.11 17.89 1.77
N ASN A 177 24.85 18.88 2.24
CA ASN A 177 26.31 18.80 2.24
C ASN A 177 26.68 18.61 3.71
N LEU A 178 27.16 17.43 4.11
CA LEU A 178 27.81 17.07 5.39
C LEU A 178 27.27 15.73 5.96
N ALA A 179 27.57 14.61 5.29
CA ALA A 179 27.65 13.29 5.97
C ALA A 179 28.38 12.23 5.10
N THR A 180 29.45 12.60 4.40
CA THR A 180 30.37 11.67 3.73
C THR A 180 31.82 11.83 4.20
N THR A 181 31.99 12.19 5.47
CA THR A 181 33.28 12.14 6.15
C THR A 181 33.06 11.70 7.58
N HIS A 182 33.13 10.40 7.83
CA HIS A 182 33.95 9.74 8.86
C HIS A 182 33.69 8.24 8.86
#